data_AF-A0A328TMZ8-F1
#
_entry.id   AF-A0A328TMZ8-F1
#
_cell.length_a   1.000
_cell.length_b   1.000
_cell.length_c   1.000
_cell.angle_alpha   90.00
_cell.angle_beta   90.00
_cell.angle_gamma   90.00
#
_symmetry.space_group_name_H-M   'P 1'
#
loop_
_entity.id
_entity.type
_entity.pdbx_description
1 polymer ?
#
loop_
_entity_poly.entity_id
_entity_poly.type
_entity_poly.pdbx_seq_one_letter_code
_entity_poly.pdbx_strand_id
1 'polypeptide(L)'
;MFSLPVVMSGAWFLWYSLLLILTWFCMLLSGLLYLEASLHYPAGASFDTVTRDLLGRSWNLVNGLSVVFVLGILTYAYISASGAIIHQHSLSQLSVDLSTRTAGLLFALLVALFIWLGYGRG
;
A
#
# COMPACT_ATOMS: atom_id res chain seq x y z
N MET A 1 -1.48 6.82 8.39
CA MET A 1 -2.93 6.65 8.68
C MET A 1 -3.40 7.53 9.84
N PHE A 2 -2.56 7.86 10.82
CA PHE A 2 -2.85 8.84 11.89
C PHE A 2 -2.62 10.32 11.51
N SER A 3 -2.16 10.64 10.30
CA SER A 3 -1.95 12.03 9.87
C SER A 3 -3.19 12.69 9.27
N LEU A 4 -4.21 11.92 8.88
CA LEU A 4 -5.40 12.46 8.22
C LEU A 4 -6.05 13.57 9.07
N PRO A 5 -6.24 13.43 10.40
CA PRO A 5 -6.80 14.52 11.21
C PRO A 5 -5.92 15.79 11.21
N VAL A 6 -4.59 15.63 11.12
CA VAL A 6 -3.60 16.72 11.22
C VAL A 6 -3.52 17.56 9.95
N VAL A 7 -3.68 16.97 8.76
CA VAL A 7 -3.72 17.73 7.49
C VAL A 7 -5.11 18.34 7.22
N MET A 8 -6.13 17.87 7.95
CA MET A 8 -7.55 18.26 7.78
C MET A 8 -7.97 19.50 8.60
N SER A 9 -7.07 20.12 9.37
CA SER A 9 -7.40 21.32 10.18
C SER A 9 -7.58 22.61 9.37
N GLY A 10 -7.31 22.57 8.05
CA GLY A 10 -7.27 23.76 7.18
C GLY A 10 -8.49 24.00 6.28
N ALA A 11 -9.40 23.03 6.11
CA ALA A 11 -10.65 23.24 5.34
C ALA A 11 -11.88 22.80 6.14
N TRP A 12 -13.04 23.40 5.84
CA TRP A 12 -14.28 23.19 6.58
C TRP A 12 -14.64 21.70 6.69
N PHE A 13 -14.83 21.23 7.93
CA PHE A 13 -15.16 19.85 8.33
C PHE A 13 -16.19 19.16 7.40
N LEU A 14 -17.20 19.90 6.94
CA LEU A 14 -18.25 19.41 6.05
C LEU A 14 -17.72 18.87 4.71
N TRP A 15 -16.79 19.60 4.07
CA TRP A 15 -16.23 19.22 2.77
C TRP A 15 -15.42 17.92 2.85
N TYR A 16 -14.67 17.74 3.93
CA TYR A 16 -13.94 16.49 4.15
C TYR A 16 -14.84 15.32 4.50
N SER A 17 -15.91 15.53 5.27
CA SER A 17 -16.90 14.48 5.54
C SER A 17 -17.51 13.98 4.23
N LEU A 18 -17.83 14.88 3.30
CA LEU A 18 -18.31 14.51 1.97
C LEU A 18 -17.27 13.74 1.16
N LEU A 19 -16.01 14.20 1.14
CA LEU A 19 -14.92 13.51 0.44
C LEU A 19 -14.64 12.11 1.01
N LEU A 20 -14.72 11.95 2.34
CA LEU A 20 -14.56 10.64 2.99
C LEU A 20 -15.70 9.69 2.61
N ILE A 21 -16.96 10.15 2.67
CA ILE A 21 -18.11 9.34 2.28
C ILE A 21 -18.03 8.97 0.79
N LEU A 22 -17.66 9.92 -0.07
CA LEU A 22 -17.49 9.68 -1.50
C LEU A 22 -16.38 8.66 -1.80
N THR A 23 -15.22 8.81 -1.15
CA THR A 23 -14.08 7.89 -1.34
C THR A 23 -14.42 6.50 -0.80
N TRP A 24 -15.05 6.43 0.37
CA TRP A 24 -15.54 5.18 0.95
C TRP A 24 -16.51 4.46 0.01
N PHE A 25 -17.50 5.20 -0.51
CA PHE A 25 -18.49 4.64 -1.43
C PHE A 25 -17.86 4.18 -2.75
N CYS A 26 -16.95 4.98 -3.31
CA CYS A 26 -16.21 4.62 -4.53
C CYS A 26 -15.35 3.36 -4.34
N MET A 27 -14.66 3.26 -3.19
CA MET A 27 -13.84 2.10 -2.86
C MET A 27 -14.69 0.84 -2.62
N LEU A 28 -15.86 0.99 -1.97
CA LEU A 28 -16.83 -0.09 -1.78
C LEU A 28 -17.38 -0.60 -3.11
N LEU A 29 -17.84 0.30 -3.99
CA LEU A 29 -18.35 -0.04 -5.30
C LEU A 29 -17.29 -0.73 -6.17
N SER A 30 -16.07 -0.19 -6.21
CA SER A 30 -14.96 -0.78 -6.95
C SER A 30 -14.65 -2.20 -6.45
N GLY A 31 -14.71 -2.42 -5.14
CA GLY A 31 -14.52 -3.75 -4.55
C GLY A 31 -15.63 -4.74 -4.92
N LEU A 32 -16.89 -4.31 -4.91
CA LEU A 32 -18.04 -5.12 -5.32
C LEU A 32 -17.95 -5.52 -6.80
N LEU A 33 -17.66 -4.57 -7.69
CA LEU A 33 -17.49 -4.82 -9.12
C LEU A 33 -16.31 -5.75 -9.41
N TYR A 34 -15.21 -5.57 -8.70
CA TYR A 34 -14.05 -6.46 -8.82
C TYR A 34 -14.36 -7.88 -8.34
N LEU A 35 -15.14 -8.03 -7.27
CA LEU A 35 -15.56 -9.32 -6.74
C LEU A 35 -16.50 -10.05 -7.71
N GLU A 36 -17.48 -9.34 -8.27
CA GLU A 36 -18.40 -9.87 -9.28
C GLU A 36 -17.66 -10.30 -10.55
N ALA A 37 -16.72 -9.48 -11.03
CA ALA A 37 -15.86 -9.86 -12.16
C ALA A 37 -15.03 -11.11 -11.82
N SER A 38 -14.41 -11.15 -10.63
CA SER A 38 -13.59 -12.27 -10.19
C SER A 38 -14.36 -13.58 -10.04
N LEU A 39 -15.66 -13.53 -9.74
CA LEU A 39 -16.52 -14.71 -9.59
C LEU A 39 -16.76 -15.47 -10.92
N HIS A 40 -16.60 -14.77 -12.05
CA HIS A 40 -16.71 -15.36 -13.39
C HIS A 40 -15.40 -16.04 -13.86
N TYR A 41 -14.31 -15.96 -13.07
CA TYR A 41 -13.03 -16.58 -13.36
C TYR A 41 -12.75 -17.76 -12.43
N PRO A 42 -12.07 -18.83 -12.91
CA PRO A 42 -11.69 -19.96 -12.07
C PRO A 42 -10.74 -19.52 -10.94
N ALA A 43 -10.86 -20.18 -9.78
CA ALA A 43 -10.03 -19.91 -8.60
C ALA A 43 -8.54 -20.08 -8.93
N GLY A 44 -7.80 -18.97 -8.97
CA GLY A 44 -6.39 -18.92 -9.40
C GLY A 44 -6.10 -17.89 -10.50
N ALA A 45 -7.12 -17.26 -11.08
CA ALA A 45 -6.93 -16.16 -12.01
C ALA A 45 -6.30 -14.95 -11.31
N SER A 46 -5.06 -14.63 -11.68
CA SER A 46 -4.36 -13.42 -11.21
C SER A 46 -5.02 -12.17 -11.79
N PHE A 47 -4.87 -11.02 -11.13
CA PHE A 47 -5.34 -9.70 -11.60
C PHE A 47 -4.99 -9.45 -13.09
N ASP A 48 -3.80 -9.88 -13.51
CA ASP A 48 -3.31 -9.85 -14.90
C ASP A 48 -4.24 -10.59 -15.88
N THR A 49 -4.69 -11.79 -15.51
CA THR A 49 -5.62 -12.61 -16.31
C THR A 49 -6.99 -11.94 -16.45
N VAL A 50 -7.51 -11.38 -15.37
CA VAL A 50 -8.82 -10.70 -15.34
C VAL A 50 -8.77 -9.41 -16.16
N THR A 51 -7.71 -8.61 -16.03
CA THR A 51 -7.56 -7.39 -16.84
C THR A 51 -7.23 -7.68 -18.31
N ARG A 52 -6.50 -8.76 -18.60
CA ARG A 52 -6.22 -9.17 -19.98
C ARG A 52 -7.47 -9.62 -20.73
N ASP A 53 -8.39 -10.32 -20.08
CA ASP A 53 -9.64 -10.76 -20.70
C ASP A 53 -10.67 -9.63 -20.83
N LEU A 54 -10.79 -8.74 -19.84
CA LEU A 54 -11.79 -7.66 -19.87
C LEU A 54 -11.37 -6.48 -20.77
N LEU A 55 -10.08 -6.13 -20.78
CA LEU A 55 -9.58 -4.89 -21.38
C LEU A 55 -8.59 -5.12 -22.54
N GLY A 56 -8.09 -6.34 -22.71
CA GLY A 56 -7.11 -6.69 -23.74
C GLY A 56 -5.66 -6.47 -23.33
N ARG A 57 -4.74 -6.99 -24.15
CA ARG A 57 -3.31 -7.17 -23.79
C ARG A 57 -2.54 -5.87 -23.54
N SER A 58 -2.88 -4.79 -24.25
CA SER A 58 -2.23 -3.49 -24.09
C SER A 58 -2.63 -2.81 -22.78
N TRP A 59 -3.90 -2.91 -22.40
CA TRP A 59 -4.43 -2.31 -21.18
C TRP A 59 -4.02 -3.06 -19.92
N ASN A 60 -3.85 -4.38 -20.02
CA ASN A 60 -3.29 -5.18 -18.95
C ASN A 60 -1.86 -4.74 -18.58
N LEU A 61 -1.02 -4.40 -19.57
CA LEU A 61 0.33 -3.89 -19.31
C LEU A 61 0.30 -2.57 -18.54
N VAL A 62 -0.57 -1.63 -18.93
CA VAL A 62 -0.73 -0.34 -18.24
C VAL A 62 -1.25 -0.53 -16.81
N ASN A 63 -2.21 -1.45 -16.63
CA ASN A 63 -2.72 -1.80 -15.30
C ASN A 63 -1.63 -2.42 -14.42
N GLY A 64 -0.88 -3.39 -14.95
CA GLY A 64 0.25 -4.01 -14.24
C GLY A 64 1.33 -3.00 -13.85
N LEU A 65 1.72 -2.11 -14.76
CA LEU A 65 2.65 -1.00 -14.48
C LEU A 65 2.12 -0.09 -13.38
N SER A 66 0.83 0.25 -13.40
CA SER A 66 0.20 1.11 -12.39
C SER A 66 0.21 0.45 -11.01
N VAL A 67 -0.11 -0.85 -10.93
CA VAL A 67 -0.07 -1.61 -9.68
C VAL A 67 1.34 -1.66 -9.11
N VAL A 68 2.35 -1.99 -9.93
CA VAL A 68 3.76 -2.02 -9.50
C VAL A 68 4.22 -0.64 -9.02
N PHE A 69 3.84 0.41 -9.73
CA PHE A 69 4.18 1.79 -9.35
C PHE A 69 3.58 2.18 -8.00
N VAL A 70 2.28 1.94 -7.80
CA VAL A 70 1.60 2.22 -6.53
C VAL A 70 2.22 1.41 -5.40
N LEU A 71 2.43 0.10 -5.60
CA LEU A 71 3.02 -0.78 -4.60
C LEU A 71 4.45 -0.34 -4.23
N GLY A 72 5.22 0.14 -5.21
CA GLY A 72 6.55 0.72 -5.01
C GLY A 72 6.53 1.96 -4.11
N ILE A 73 5.65 2.92 -4.39
CA ILE A 73 5.50 4.13 -3.54
C ILE A 73 5.01 3.75 -2.15
N LEU A 74 4.05 2.81 -2.04
CA LEU A 74 3.50 2.37 -0.77
C LEU A 74 4.57 1.70 0.11
N THR A 75 5.40 0.86 -0.51
CA THR A 75 6.54 0.21 0.17
C THR A 75 7.55 1.25 0.65
N TYR A 76 7.89 2.21 -0.19
CA TYR A 76 8.79 3.31 0.20
C TYR A 76 8.21 4.13 1.36
N ALA A 77 6.95 4.53 1.27
CA ALA A 77 6.25 5.27 2.32
C ALA A 77 6.23 4.48 3.63
N TYR A 78 6.03 3.16 3.57
CA TYR A 78 6.00 2.30 4.75
C TYR A 78 7.38 2.12 5.39
N ILE A 79 8.44 1.91 4.60
CA ILE A 79 9.83 1.84 5.08
C ILE A 79 10.23 3.18 5.71
N SER A 80 9.91 4.29 5.05
CA SER A 80 10.21 5.64 5.53
C SER A 80 9.46 5.98 6.82
N ALA A 81 8.16 5.69 6.87
CA ALA A 81 7.35 5.90 8.08
C ALA A 81 7.82 5.01 9.24
N SER A 82 8.15 3.74 8.98
CA SER A 82 8.67 2.82 10.01
C SER A 82 10.02 3.27 10.54
N GLY A 83 10.93 3.74 9.67
CA GLY A 83 12.21 4.31 10.08
C GLY A 83 12.07 5.56 10.96
N ALA A 84 11.09 6.43 10.67
CA ALA A 84 10.78 7.59 11.49
C ALA A 84 10.24 7.20 12.88
N ILE A 85 9.39 6.16 12.97
CA ILE A 85 8.85 5.67 14.24
C ILE A 85 9.96 5.05 15.11
N ILE A 86 10.88 4.27 14.52
CA ILE A 86 12.02 3.68 15.25
C ILE A 86 12.93 4.76 15.84
N HIS A 87 13.20 5.82 15.07
CA HIS A 87 14.00 6.96 15.54
C HIS A 87 13.30 7.76 16.64
N GLN A 88 11.97 7.92 16.57
CA GLN A 88 11.22 8.71 17.56
C GLN A 88 10.91 7.95 18.86
N HIS A 89 10.59 6.65 18.79
CA HIS A 89 10.15 5.87 19.95
C HIS A 89 11.23 4.99 20.59
N SER A 90 12.25 4.55 19.84
CA SER A 90 13.25 3.61 20.38
C SER A 90 14.53 4.30 20.87
N LEU A 91 14.89 5.47 20.33
CA LEU A 91 16.15 6.15 20.65
C LEU A 91 16.08 7.11 21.84
N SER A 92 14.89 7.56 22.24
CA SER A 92 14.71 8.39 23.45
C SER A 92 14.95 7.60 24.74
N GLN A 93 15.00 6.27 24.69
CA GLN A 93 15.29 5.41 25.85
C GLN A 93 16.71 4.83 25.89
N LEU A 94 17.51 4.91 24.81
CA LEU A 94 18.77 4.15 24.74
C LEU A 94 20.02 4.93 24.30
N SER A 95 19.97 6.24 24.03
CA SER A 95 21.19 7.07 23.81
C SER A 95 22.21 6.49 22.81
N VAL A 96 21.74 5.95 21.68
CA VAL A 96 22.59 5.54 20.56
C VAL A 96 22.09 6.25 19.30
N ASP A 97 22.89 7.13 18.71
CA ASP A 97 22.54 7.85 17.48
C ASP A 97 22.55 6.91 16.26
N LEU A 98 21.52 6.08 16.11
CA LEU A 98 21.30 5.32 14.89
C LEU A 98 20.58 6.20 13.88
N SER A 99 21.30 6.58 12.83
CA SER A 99 20.76 7.35 11.70
C SER A 99 19.50 6.69 11.14
N THR A 100 18.49 7.49 10.80
CA THR A 100 17.22 7.05 10.18
C THR A 100 17.44 6.16 8.95
N ARG A 101 18.55 6.35 8.22
CA ARG A 101 18.96 5.51 7.09
C ARG A 101 19.32 4.08 7.49
N THR A 102 20.05 3.90 8.60
CA THR A 102 20.45 2.57 9.08
C THR A 102 19.27 1.78 9.67
N ALA A 103 18.33 2.46 10.34
CA ALA A 103 17.10 1.83 10.81
C ALA A 103 16.20 1.38 9.65
N GLY A 104 16.06 2.21 8.61
CA GLY A 104 15.34 1.85 7.38
C GLY A 104 15.98 0.67 6.64
N LEU A 105 17.31 0.62 6.56
CA LEU A 105 18.04 -0.51 5.95
C LEU A 105 17.85 -1.81 6.71
N LEU A 106 17.96 -1.81 8.04
CA LEU A 106 17.73 -3.00 8.87
C LEU A 106 16.30 -3.52 8.74
N PHE A 107 15.32 -2.63 8.72
CA PHE A 107 13.92 -3.00 8.53
C PHE A 107 13.68 -3.59 7.12
N ALA A 108 14.23 -2.96 6.08
CA ALA A 108 14.15 -3.47 4.71
C ALA A 108 14.80 -4.86 4.58
N LEU A 109 15.94 -5.10 5.25
CA LEU A 109 16.65 -6.37 5.24
C LEU A 109 15.85 -7.47 5.96
N LEU A 110 15.21 -7.14 7.10
CA LEU A 110 14.28 -8.04 7.78
C LEU A 110 13.09 -8.41 6.89
N VAL A 111 12.44 -7.43 6.27
CA VAL A 111 11.31 -7.68 5.36
C VAL A 111 11.73 -8.51 4.16
N ALA A 112 12.88 -8.21 3.55
CA ALA A 112 13.44 -9.00 2.45
C ALA A 112 13.69 -10.45 2.85
N LEU A 113 14.20 -10.68 4.07
CA LEU A 113 14.44 -12.03 4.60
C LEU A 113 13.13 -12.79 4.85
N PHE A 114 12.09 -12.12 5.37
CA PHE A 114 10.75 -12.70 5.51
C PHE A 114 10.13 -13.09 4.16
N ILE A 115 10.23 -12.22 3.15
CA ILE A 115 9.75 -12.51 1.79
C ILE A 115 10.51 -13.69 1.20
N TRP A 116 11.84 -13.73 1.37
CA TRP A 116 12.65 -14.84 0.86
C TRP A 116 12.29 -16.18 1.51
N LEU A 117 12.08 -16.20 2.83
CA LEU A 117 11.60 -17.38 3.55
C LEU A 117 10.19 -17.82 3.14
N GLY A 118 9.31 -16.87 2.82
CA GLY A 118 7.96 -17.13 2.34
C GLY A 118 7.92 -17.69 0.92
N TYR A 119 8.81 -17.24 0.04
CA TYR A 119 8.88 -17.70 -1.35
C TYR A 119 9.63 -19.03 -1.51
N GLY A 120 10.58 -19.34 -0.62
CA GLY A 120 11.38 -20.58 -0.67
C GLY A 120 10.66 -21.85 -0.22
N ARG A 121 9.35 -21.81 0.08
CA ARG A 121 8.55 -22.95 0.56
C ARG A 121 7.24 -23.18 -0.22
N GLY A 122 7.20 -22.78 -1.49
CA GLY A 122 6.08 -23.03 -2.41
C GLY A 122 6.46 -23.98 -3.53
#